data_AF-A0A534R0P4-F1
#
_entry.id   AF-A0A534R0P4-F1
#
_cell.length_a   1.000
_cell.length_b   1.000
_cell.length_c   1.000
_cell.angle_alpha   90.00
_cell.angle_beta   90.00
_cell.angle_gamma   90.00
#
_symmetry.space_group_name_H-M   'P 1'
#
loop_
_entity.id
_entity.type
_entity.pdbx_description
1 polymer ?
#
loop_
_entity_poly.entity_id
_entity_poly.type
_entity_poly.pdbx_seq_one_letter_code
_entity_poly.pdbx_strand_id
1 'polypeptide(L)'
;MTFSRAFCLAVTACLVAGTAVPGHAGVADTPLPTFADGKPAQLAVMLPAVVKDNNLRTYVVCTNLGATPVDVGLEVFDQGGVRGNTVAAGNGALLDVAAGRTVTFSTGTTVVMHEEVVINLEPPVTVLGQGSGRVVTTGLQVACTAYAVDRLHQIRDPRRLPERPPSITVLPVQPACTPAACADADPCTVDACDHAGVCTHTVVADGTPCDDGNACTTGEACFADQCIGSPVSCDDGNVCTTDTCDPASGCLHTPVPECSSTTTSTTTSSSTTVTTSTLSTMTTSTIVGVVTTTSTTAETSSSTTTTLPGGPACVLGTSSGCEDGDPCTVDTCTAGRCLHEPTTGFAAVACLLPETGLEIAPCAGERIPRSVTLRYAQGRSLVGRAAQSGRIEQGRQLVGKAAKVLQGAARRVTTAGTHGRLSPACADVLGATLQEAADLASRLAAAP
;
A
#
# COMPACT_ATOMS: atom_id res chain seq x y z
N MET A 1 -44.77 42.48 72.19
CA MET A 1 -43.54 42.40 71.39
C MET A 1 -43.44 40.97 70.87
N THR A 2 -43.34 40.57 69.61
CA THR A 2 -43.36 41.19 68.27
C THR A 2 -43.55 39.99 67.31
N PHE A 3 -44.32 40.18 66.24
CA PHE A 3 -44.41 39.25 65.09
C PHE A 3 -43.01 38.98 64.49
N SER A 4 -42.76 37.77 63.94
CA SER A 4 -42.37 37.65 62.53
C SER A 4 -42.39 36.21 62.00
N ARG A 5 -42.95 36.07 60.80
CA ARG A 5 -42.94 34.90 59.92
C ARG A 5 -41.59 34.83 59.18
N ALA A 6 -41.06 33.63 58.95
CA ALA A 6 -40.12 33.35 57.85
C ALA A 6 -40.25 31.85 57.49
N PHE A 7 -41.13 31.51 56.54
CA PHE A 7 -40.87 31.32 55.11
C PHE A 7 -40.13 30.01 54.77
N CYS A 8 -40.89 29.13 54.11
CA CYS A 8 -40.50 27.91 53.42
C CYS A 8 -39.20 28.06 52.60
N LEU A 9 -38.32 27.06 52.71
CA LEU A 9 -37.45 26.65 51.62
C LEU A 9 -37.26 25.13 51.71
N ALA A 10 -38.21 24.42 51.11
CA ALA A 10 -38.05 23.01 50.78
C ALA A 10 -36.99 22.90 49.69
N VAL A 11 -35.78 22.49 50.07
CA VAL A 11 -34.75 22.07 49.11
C VAL A 11 -35.23 20.76 48.50
N THR A 12 -35.91 20.88 47.37
CA THR A 12 -36.29 19.74 46.54
C THR A 12 -35.00 19.29 45.85
N ALA A 13 -34.39 18.21 46.35
CA ALA A 13 -33.30 17.54 45.66
C ALA A 13 -33.87 16.99 44.34
N CYS A 14 -33.61 17.73 43.26
CA CYS A 14 -33.92 17.31 41.91
C CYS A 14 -32.98 16.14 41.59
N LEU A 15 -33.49 14.92 41.77
CA LEU A 15 -32.85 13.69 41.33
C LEU A 15 -32.92 13.69 39.81
N VAL A 16 -31.91 14.32 39.19
CA VAL A 16 -31.68 14.19 37.75
C VAL A 16 -31.27 12.75 37.54
N ALA A 17 -32.26 11.91 37.22
CA ALA A 17 -32.03 10.64 36.58
C ALA A 17 -31.44 10.95 35.19
N GLY A 18 -30.12 11.19 35.17
CA GLY A 18 -29.35 11.09 33.96
C GLY A 18 -29.53 9.67 33.47
N THR A 19 -30.35 9.48 32.45
CA THR A 19 -30.25 8.30 31.61
C THR A 19 -28.84 8.33 31.05
N ALA A 20 -27.94 7.58 31.70
CA ALA A 20 -26.67 7.23 31.09
C ALA A 20 -27.04 6.46 29.83
N VAL A 21 -27.12 7.18 28.71
CA VAL A 21 -27.08 6.55 27.40
C VAL A 21 -25.78 5.76 27.43
N PRO A 22 -25.81 4.42 27.33
CA PRO A 22 -24.58 3.65 27.29
C PRO A 22 -23.80 4.22 26.09
N GLY A 23 -22.65 4.84 26.39
CA GLY A 23 -21.71 5.23 25.35
C GLY A 23 -21.43 3.97 24.55
N HIS A 24 -21.81 3.97 23.28
CA HIS A 24 -21.52 2.87 22.40
C HIS A 24 -20.01 2.92 22.16
N ALA A 25 -19.27 2.13 22.92
CA ALA A 25 -17.83 2.03 22.78
C ALA A 25 -17.56 1.32 21.46
N GLY A 26 -16.97 2.01 20.49
CA GLY A 26 -16.69 1.43 19.18
C GLY A 26 -15.64 0.32 19.25
N VAL A 27 -15.21 -0.14 18.08
CA VAL A 27 -14.17 -1.19 17.95
C VAL A 27 -12.86 -0.79 18.63
N ALA A 28 -12.53 0.50 18.69
CA ALA A 28 -11.33 0.99 19.35
C ALA A 28 -11.56 1.25 20.86
N ASP A 29 -12.75 1.69 21.25
CA ASP A 29 -13.03 2.18 22.60
C ASP A 29 -13.50 1.08 23.57
N THR A 30 -13.93 -0.07 23.04
CA THR A 30 -14.35 -1.21 23.89
C THR A 30 -13.13 -1.81 24.57
N PRO A 31 -13.11 -1.97 25.91
CA PRO A 31 -12.01 -2.60 26.62
C PRO A 31 -11.64 -3.97 26.03
N LEU A 32 -10.35 -4.30 26.03
CA LEU A 32 -9.88 -5.60 25.55
C LEU A 32 -10.31 -6.72 26.51
N PRO A 33 -10.68 -7.90 25.99
CA PRO A 33 -11.10 -9.01 26.84
C PRO A 33 -9.91 -9.67 27.55
N THR A 34 -10.22 -10.56 28.49
CA THR A 34 -9.26 -11.53 29.04
C THR A 34 -9.65 -12.89 28.50
N PHE A 35 -8.68 -13.67 28.01
CA PHE A 35 -8.92 -15.04 27.56
C PHE A 35 -9.31 -15.94 28.73
N ALA A 36 -9.90 -17.10 28.42
CA ALA A 36 -10.44 -18.02 29.44
C ALA A 36 -9.38 -18.62 30.38
N ASP A 37 -8.11 -18.56 30.00
CA ASP A 37 -6.95 -18.96 30.79
C ASP A 37 -6.37 -17.81 31.65
N GLY A 38 -7.00 -16.64 31.63
CA GLY A 38 -6.62 -15.47 32.42
C GLY A 38 -5.59 -14.56 31.75
N LYS A 39 -5.11 -14.87 30.54
CA LYS A 39 -4.17 -13.99 29.84
C LYS A 39 -4.88 -12.75 29.29
N PRO A 40 -4.33 -11.53 29.51
CA PRO A 40 -4.93 -10.31 28.97
C PRO A 40 -4.76 -10.28 27.45
N ALA A 41 -5.82 -9.87 26.75
CA ALA A 41 -5.75 -9.72 25.31
C ALA A 41 -5.10 -8.39 24.91
N GLN A 42 -4.53 -8.40 23.72
CA GLN A 42 -3.81 -7.32 23.06
C GLN A 42 -4.45 -7.10 21.69
N LEU A 43 -4.52 -5.86 21.24
CA LEU A 43 -5.10 -5.56 19.94
C LEU A 43 -4.10 -5.92 18.83
N ALA A 44 -4.43 -6.92 18.00
CA ALA A 44 -3.58 -7.28 16.87
C ALA A 44 -3.98 -6.53 15.60
N VAL A 45 -5.28 -6.54 15.30
CA VAL A 45 -5.79 -6.13 14.00
C VAL A 45 -7.20 -5.57 14.11
N MET A 46 -7.49 -4.53 13.33
CA MET A 46 -8.81 -3.94 13.14
C MET A 46 -9.36 -4.29 11.75
N LEU A 47 -10.66 -4.56 11.70
CA LEU A 47 -11.44 -4.82 10.49
C LEU A 47 -12.49 -3.71 10.38
N PRO A 48 -12.12 -2.53 9.86
CA PRO A 48 -12.91 -1.29 9.99
C PRO A 48 -14.24 -1.35 9.24
N ALA A 49 -14.35 -2.19 8.22
CA ALA A 49 -15.60 -2.42 7.52
C ALA A 49 -15.58 -3.83 6.94
N VAL A 50 -16.78 -4.36 6.74
CA VAL A 50 -17.12 -5.56 5.96
C VAL A 50 -17.51 -6.80 6.78
N VAL A 51 -18.10 -6.58 7.96
CA VAL A 51 -18.96 -7.61 8.55
C VAL A 51 -20.39 -7.38 8.08
N LYS A 52 -20.71 -7.86 6.87
CA LYS A 52 -22.00 -7.59 6.21
C LYS A 52 -22.97 -8.76 6.26
N ASP A 53 -24.18 -8.53 6.78
CA ASP A 53 -25.27 -9.52 6.71
C ASP A 53 -26.13 -9.38 5.44
N ASN A 54 -25.46 -9.35 4.28
CA ASN A 54 -26.08 -9.23 2.94
C ASN A 54 -25.80 -10.48 2.10
N ASN A 55 -26.11 -11.67 2.62
CA ASN A 55 -25.70 -12.95 2.02
C ASN A 55 -24.17 -13.11 1.89
N LEU A 56 -23.39 -12.41 2.71
CA LEU A 56 -21.94 -12.58 2.81
C LEU A 56 -21.59 -13.25 4.14
N ARG A 57 -20.52 -14.03 4.16
CA ARG A 57 -19.87 -14.52 5.38
C ARG A 57 -18.48 -13.96 5.45
N THR A 58 -18.14 -13.49 6.64
CA THR A 58 -16.81 -12.98 6.90
C THR A 58 -15.99 -14.10 7.50
N TYR A 59 -14.85 -14.37 6.89
CA TYR A 59 -13.82 -15.23 7.43
C TYR A 59 -12.62 -14.40 7.84
N VAL A 60 -12.06 -14.69 9.00
CA VAL A 60 -10.81 -14.07 9.46
C VAL A 60 -9.83 -15.19 9.74
N VAL A 61 -8.76 -15.25 8.95
CA VAL A 61 -7.73 -16.27 9.04
C VAL A 61 -6.52 -15.65 9.73
N CYS A 62 -6.12 -16.17 10.88
CA CYS A 62 -5.01 -15.66 11.66
C CYS A 62 -3.96 -16.74 11.88
N THR A 63 -2.69 -16.43 11.63
CA THR A 63 -1.57 -17.35 11.78
C THR A 63 -0.61 -16.83 12.85
N ASN A 64 -0.23 -17.69 13.79
CA ASN A 64 0.81 -17.40 14.75
C ASN A 64 2.19 -17.48 14.06
N LEU A 65 2.86 -16.35 13.93
CA LEU A 65 4.20 -16.23 13.34
C LEU A 65 5.30 -16.28 14.41
N GLY A 66 4.93 -16.25 15.69
CA GLY A 66 5.87 -16.29 16.80
C GLY A 66 6.35 -17.69 17.16
N ALA A 67 7.33 -17.73 18.04
CA ALA A 67 7.93 -18.98 18.53
C ALA A 67 7.13 -19.66 19.65
N THR A 68 6.25 -18.93 20.32
CA THR A 68 5.45 -19.41 21.46
C THR A 68 3.97 -19.51 21.09
N PRO A 69 3.21 -20.45 21.69
CA PRO A 69 1.75 -20.48 21.53
C PRO A 69 1.11 -19.16 21.95
N VAL A 70 0.06 -18.76 21.23
CA VAL A 70 -0.72 -17.54 21.51
C VAL A 70 -2.20 -17.86 21.49
N ASP A 71 -2.97 -17.15 22.30
CA ASP A 71 -4.43 -17.19 22.23
C ASP A 71 -4.88 -16.15 21.21
N VAL A 72 -5.86 -16.51 20.38
CA VAL A 72 -6.38 -15.64 19.31
C VAL A 72 -7.89 -15.56 19.44
N GLY A 73 -8.42 -14.36 19.34
CA GLY A 73 -9.85 -14.10 19.40
C GLY A 73 -10.32 -13.09 18.37
N LEU A 74 -11.58 -13.18 17.99
CA LEU A 74 -12.26 -12.22 17.12
C LEU A 74 -13.46 -11.64 17.85
N GLU A 75 -13.48 -10.32 17.98
CA GLU A 75 -14.67 -9.56 18.38
C GLU A 75 -15.28 -8.90 17.15
N VAL A 76 -16.61 -9.01 17.02
CA VAL A 76 -17.39 -8.32 16.00
C VAL A 76 -18.28 -7.27 16.64
N PHE A 77 -18.53 -6.20 15.90
CA PHE A 77 -19.33 -5.05 16.32
C PHE A 77 -20.37 -4.76 15.26
N ASP A 78 -21.57 -4.36 15.68
CA ASP A 78 -22.59 -3.90 14.74
C ASP A 78 -22.28 -2.50 14.17
N GLN A 79 -23.13 -2.02 13.27
CA GLN A 79 -23.00 -0.68 12.67
C GLN A 79 -23.04 0.47 13.70
N GLY A 80 -23.60 0.23 14.89
CA GLY A 80 -23.66 1.19 16.00
C GLY A 80 -22.45 1.10 16.93
N GLY A 81 -21.49 0.20 16.66
CA GLY A 81 -20.34 -0.04 17.51
C GLY A 81 -20.66 -0.91 18.73
N VAL A 82 -21.83 -1.56 18.80
CA VAL A 82 -22.14 -2.47 19.92
C VAL A 82 -21.42 -3.79 19.69
N ARG A 83 -20.68 -4.27 20.68
CA ARG A 83 -20.03 -5.58 20.64
C ARG A 83 -21.07 -6.69 20.49
N GLY A 84 -20.87 -7.56 19.51
CA GLY A 84 -21.79 -8.62 19.13
C GLY A 84 -21.42 -10.01 19.60
N ASN A 85 -20.23 -10.25 20.15
CA ASN A 85 -19.86 -11.53 20.74
C ASN A 85 -18.86 -11.36 21.90
N THR A 86 -18.74 -12.39 22.73
CA THR A 86 -17.66 -12.53 23.70
C THR A 86 -16.56 -13.42 23.12
N VAL A 87 -15.29 -13.13 23.41
CA VAL A 87 -14.13 -13.98 23.08
C VAL A 87 -13.97 -15.01 24.20
N ALA A 88 -14.51 -16.21 23.99
CA ALA A 88 -14.46 -17.31 24.95
C ALA A 88 -14.32 -18.65 24.22
N ALA A 89 -13.99 -19.72 24.97
CA ALA A 89 -13.91 -21.06 24.39
C ALA A 89 -15.23 -21.44 23.69
N GLY A 90 -15.15 -21.72 22.39
CA GLY A 90 -16.33 -22.06 21.56
C GLY A 90 -17.14 -20.85 21.06
N ASN A 91 -16.75 -19.62 21.39
CA ASN A 91 -17.29 -18.41 20.76
C ASN A 91 -16.15 -17.40 20.49
N GLY A 92 -15.69 -17.33 19.25
CA GLY A 92 -14.72 -16.30 18.85
C GLY A 92 -13.37 -16.33 19.53
N ALA A 93 -12.95 -17.46 20.11
CA ALA A 93 -11.60 -17.65 20.62
C ALA A 93 -11.06 -19.06 20.28
N LEU A 94 -9.77 -19.14 19.99
CA LEU A 94 -8.99 -20.37 20.05
C LEU A 94 -7.77 -20.12 20.95
N LEU A 95 -7.57 -21.01 21.91
CA LEU A 95 -6.45 -20.94 22.84
C LEU A 95 -5.27 -21.77 22.34
N ASP A 96 -4.07 -21.42 22.80
CA ASP A 96 -2.83 -22.16 22.57
C ASP A 96 -2.54 -22.45 21.09
N VAL A 97 -2.77 -21.47 20.21
CA VAL A 97 -2.43 -21.56 18.79
C VAL A 97 -0.92 -21.64 18.65
N ALA A 98 -0.41 -22.85 18.37
CA ALA A 98 1.03 -23.10 18.30
C ALA A 98 1.70 -22.32 17.15
N ALA A 99 3.03 -22.16 17.24
CA ALA A 99 3.85 -21.53 16.21
C ALA A 99 3.59 -22.12 14.82
N GLY A 100 3.34 -21.27 13.83
CA GLY A 100 3.01 -21.66 12.46
C GLY A 100 1.62 -22.28 12.27
N ARG A 101 0.78 -22.34 13.30
CA ARG A 101 -0.62 -22.78 13.18
C ARG A 101 -1.53 -21.60 12.84
N THR A 102 -2.62 -21.95 12.18
CA THR A 102 -3.63 -21.01 11.70
C THR A 102 -4.96 -21.33 12.36
N VAL A 103 -5.70 -20.28 12.73
CA VAL A 103 -7.09 -20.36 13.15
C VAL A 103 -7.94 -19.58 12.16
N THR A 104 -9.13 -20.11 11.85
CA THR A 104 -10.10 -19.43 11.00
C THR A 104 -11.32 -19.08 11.83
N PHE A 105 -11.71 -17.81 11.88
CA PHE A 105 -12.98 -17.39 12.47
C PHE A 105 -14.02 -17.18 11.38
N SER A 106 -15.28 -17.48 11.68
CA SER A 106 -16.40 -17.32 10.74
C SER A 106 -17.63 -16.75 11.44
N THR A 107 -18.31 -15.80 10.78
CA THR A 107 -19.56 -15.20 11.30
C THR A 107 -20.83 -16.02 11.02
N GLY A 108 -20.69 -17.28 10.58
CA GLY A 108 -21.82 -18.19 10.36
C GLY A 108 -21.43 -19.64 10.15
N THR A 109 -22.41 -20.53 10.09
CA THR A 109 -22.22 -21.99 9.99
C THR A 109 -22.00 -22.44 8.54
N THR A 110 -20.75 -22.47 8.05
CA THR A 110 -20.40 -22.93 6.69
C THR A 110 -19.71 -24.28 6.71
N VAL A 111 -19.47 -24.82 5.52
CA VAL A 111 -18.69 -26.04 5.32
C VAL A 111 -17.24 -25.77 5.74
N VAL A 112 -16.96 -26.12 6.99
CA VAL A 112 -15.68 -26.32 7.69
C VAL A 112 -14.46 -25.95 6.86
N MET A 113 -13.97 -24.72 7.05
CA MET A 113 -12.55 -24.42 6.84
C MET A 113 -11.74 -25.19 7.91
N HIS A 114 -10.49 -25.54 7.60
CA HIS A 114 -9.64 -26.20 8.59
C HIS A 114 -9.49 -25.30 9.82
N GLU A 115 -9.76 -25.85 11.01
CA GLU A 115 -9.66 -25.14 12.29
C GLU A 115 -10.59 -23.91 12.37
N GLU A 116 -11.86 -24.07 11.94
CA GLU A 116 -12.90 -23.04 12.00
C GLU A 116 -13.53 -22.88 13.39
N VAL A 117 -13.48 -21.65 13.91
CA VAL A 117 -14.18 -21.17 15.10
C VAL A 117 -15.36 -20.32 14.65
N VAL A 118 -16.57 -20.72 15.03
CA VAL A 118 -17.80 -19.99 14.69
C VAL A 118 -18.08 -18.92 15.74
N ILE A 119 -18.40 -17.72 15.26
CA ILE A 119 -18.89 -16.60 16.08
C ILE A 119 -20.38 -16.76 16.27
N ASN A 120 -20.80 -16.84 17.53
CA ASN A 120 -22.19 -16.76 17.94
C ASN A 120 -22.50 -15.33 18.40
N LEU A 121 -23.47 -14.70 17.74
CA LEU A 121 -23.91 -13.37 18.11
C LEU A 121 -24.73 -13.40 19.40
N GLU A 122 -24.42 -12.45 20.29
CA GLU A 122 -25.00 -12.30 21.61
C GLU A 122 -25.85 -11.03 21.67
N PRO A 123 -27.05 -11.06 22.32
CA PRO A 123 -27.88 -9.88 22.48
C PRO A 123 -27.11 -8.69 23.12
N PRO A 124 -27.36 -7.45 22.69
CA PRO A 124 -28.47 -7.01 21.84
C PRO A 124 -28.22 -7.17 20.33
N VAL A 125 -27.02 -7.59 19.92
CA VAL A 125 -26.67 -7.74 18.50
C VAL A 125 -27.14 -9.10 18.01
N THR A 126 -28.04 -9.10 17.03
CA THR A 126 -28.51 -10.32 16.36
C THR A 126 -28.13 -10.36 14.88
N VAL A 127 -27.71 -9.22 14.33
CA VAL A 127 -27.29 -9.01 12.94
C VAL A 127 -26.19 -7.95 12.91
N LEU A 128 -25.11 -8.19 12.17
CA LEU A 128 -23.94 -7.29 12.12
C LEU A 128 -24.11 -6.14 11.12
N GLY A 129 -24.92 -6.30 10.07
CA GLY A 129 -25.31 -5.19 9.18
C GLY A 129 -24.16 -4.61 8.37
N GLN A 130 -23.68 -3.39 8.68
CA GLN A 130 -22.41 -2.83 8.18
C GLN A 130 -21.41 -2.76 9.33
N GLY A 131 -21.16 -3.92 9.92
CA GLY A 131 -20.35 -4.02 11.12
C GLY A 131 -18.86 -4.00 10.83
N SER A 132 -18.13 -4.11 11.92
CA SER A 132 -16.69 -4.10 11.99
C SER A 132 -16.22 -5.19 12.96
N GLY A 133 -14.92 -5.41 13.03
CA GLY A 133 -14.36 -6.39 13.96
C GLY A 133 -12.95 -6.02 14.36
N ARG A 134 -12.43 -6.75 15.33
CA ARG A 134 -11.02 -6.71 15.70
C ARG A 134 -10.55 -8.08 16.13
N VAL A 135 -9.31 -8.40 15.79
CA VAL A 135 -8.61 -9.56 16.31
C VAL A 135 -7.84 -9.14 17.54
N VAL A 136 -8.01 -9.90 18.59
CA VAL A 136 -7.28 -9.76 19.85
C VAL A 136 -6.43 -11.00 20.09
N THR A 137 -5.26 -10.85 20.68
CA THR A 137 -4.29 -11.94 20.86
C THR A 137 -3.55 -11.81 22.17
N THR A 138 -2.86 -12.85 22.65
CA THR A 138 -1.94 -12.72 23.79
C THR A 138 -0.50 -12.38 23.40
N GLY A 139 -0.23 -12.25 22.10
CA GLY A 139 1.08 -11.87 21.57
C GLY A 139 0.98 -11.29 20.16
N LEU A 140 1.79 -10.28 19.88
CA LEU A 140 1.69 -9.45 18.66
C LEU A 140 2.20 -10.11 17.38
N GLN A 141 2.88 -11.26 17.46
CA GLN A 141 3.41 -11.99 16.30
C GLN A 141 2.32 -12.82 15.61
N VAL A 142 1.21 -12.19 15.25
CA VAL A 142 0.07 -12.82 14.56
C VAL A 142 -0.27 -12.02 13.31
N ALA A 143 -0.32 -12.71 12.17
CA ALA A 143 -0.77 -12.12 10.91
C ALA A 143 -2.19 -12.59 10.60
N CYS A 144 -3.07 -11.66 10.27
CA CYS A 144 -4.45 -11.97 9.93
C CYS A 144 -4.83 -11.45 8.55
N THR A 145 -5.68 -12.21 7.86
CA THR A 145 -6.34 -11.78 6.61
C THR A 145 -7.83 -12.04 6.74
N ALA A 146 -8.64 -11.13 6.21
CA ALA A 146 -10.08 -11.26 6.24
C ALA A 146 -10.66 -11.33 4.84
N TYR A 147 -11.73 -12.12 4.69
CA TYR A 147 -12.40 -12.37 3.43
C TYR A 147 -13.91 -12.26 3.60
N ALA A 148 -14.61 -11.68 2.64
CA ALA A 148 -16.04 -11.86 2.48
C ALA A 148 -16.30 -12.89 1.38
N VAL A 149 -17.11 -13.89 1.71
CA VAL A 149 -17.49 -14.97 0.81
C VAL A 149 -19.00 -14.96 0.64
N ASP A 150 -19.47 -15.07 -0.59
CA ASP A 150 -20.88 -15.20 -0.93
C ASP A 150 -21.51 -16.49 -0.35
N ARG A 151 -22.66 -16.37 0.32
CA ARG A 151 -23.47 -17.47 0.86
C ARG A 151 -24.27 -18.22 -0.22
N LEU A 152 -24.47 -17.64 -1.40
CA LEU A 152 -25.29 -18.21 -2.48
C LEU A 152 -24.61 -19.41 -3.16
N HIS A 153 -23.31 -19.57 -3.02
CA HIS A 153 -22.54 -20.66 -3.62
C HIS A 153 -21.83 -21.49 -2.54
N GLN A 154 -21.89 -22.81 -2.66
CA GLN A 154 -21.20 -23.71 -1.72
C GLN A 154 -19.76 -23.95 -2.17
N ILE A 155 -18.81 -23.95 -1.23
CA ILE A 155 -17.46 -24.49 -1.47
C ILE A 155 -17.62 -26.01 -1.58
N ARG A 156 -17.54 -26.56 -2.79
CA ARG A 156 -17.62 -28.01 -3.07
C ARG A 156 -16.39 -28.46 -3.85
N ASP A 157 -16.14 -29.78 -3.80
CA ASP A 157 -15.10 -30.42 -4.60
C ASP A 157 -15.26 -30.03 -6.08
N PRO A 158 -14.22 -29.45 -6.72
CA PRO A 158 -14.25 -29.00 -8.11
C PRO A 158 -14.55 -30.12 -9.12
N ARG A 159 -14.56 -31.39 -8.71
CA ARG A 159 -14.90 -32.54 -9.56
C ARG A 159 -16.40 -32.74 -9.79
N ARG A 160 -17.30 -32.01 -9.10
CA ARG A 160 -18.77 -32.17 -9.22
C ARG A 160 -19.46 -30.98 -9.89
N LEU A 161 -19.63 -31.01 -11.23
CA LEU A 161 -20.51 -30.17 -12.10
C LEU A 161 -20.43 -28.62 -11.92
N PRO A 162 -20.87 -27.80 -12.91
CA PRO A 162 -20.44 -26.42 -13.06
C PRO A 162 -21.37 -25.46 -12.31
N GLU A 163 -21.34 -25.46 -10.98
CA GLU A 163 -21.84 -24.30 -10.24
C GLU A 163 -20.77 -23.20 -10.27
N ARG A 164 -21.21 -21.95 -10.40
CA ARG A 164 -20.31 -20.78 -10.38
C ARG A 164 -19.54 -20.79 -9.04
N PRO A 165 -18.21 -20.62 -9.03
CA PRO A 165 -17.46 -20.62 -7.78
C PRO A 165 -17.92 -19.46 -6.88
N PRO A 166 -17.87 -19.61 -5.55
CA PRO A 166 -18.18 -18.51 -4.63
C PRO A 166 -17.26 -17.32 -4.92
N SER A 167 -17.82 -16.11 -4.94
CA SER A 167 -17.01 -14.90 -5.02
C SER A 167 -16.36 -14.65 -3.66
N ILE A 168 -15.04 -14.47 -3.68
CA ILE A 168 -14.23 -14.13 -2.51
C ILE A 168 -13.69 -12.73 -2.70
N THR A 169 -13.88 -11.87 -1.71
CA THR A 169 -13.33 -10.51 -1.69
C THR A 169 -12.45 -10.37 -0.45
N VAL A 170 -11.19 -9.97 -0.63
CA VAL A 170 -10.30 -9.64 0.49
C VAL A 170 -10.80 -8.36 1.15
N LEU A 171 -10.84 -8.36 2.48
CA LEU A 171 -11.28 -7.24 3.29
C LEU A 171 -10.08 -6.45 3.78
N PRO A 172 -10.19 -5.12 3.91
CA PRO A 172 -9.12 -4.32 4.48
C PRO A 172 -8.90 -4.75 5.92
N VAL A 173 -7.63 -5.04 6.24
CA VAL A 173 -7.16 -5.40 7.56
C VAL A 173 -6.16 -4.33 7.97
N GLN A 174 -6.46 -3.61 9.05
CA GLN A 174 -5.56 -2.61 9.58
C GLN A 174 -4.81 -3.21 10.78
N PRO A 175 -3.49 -3.39 10.70
CA PRO A 175 -2.71 -3.76 11.88
C PRO A 175 -2.86 -2.66 12.94
N ALA A 176 -2.93 -3.05 14.21
CA ALA A 176 -3.08 -2.11 15.32
C ALA A 176 -1.93 -1.09 15.35
N CYS A 177 -0.73 -1.55 14.99
CA CYS A 177 0.47 -0.77 14.78
C CYS A 177 1.42 -1.58 13.87
N THR A 178 2.21 -0.91 13.03
CA THR A 178 3.27 -1.59 12.24
C THR A 178 4.61 -0.98 12.58
N PRO A 179 5.72 -1.76 12.59
CA PRO A 179 7.05 -1.19 12.81
C PRO A 179 7.37 -0.03 11.87
N ALA A 180 6.97 -0.13 10.59
CA ALA A 180 7.21 0.92 9.60
C ALA A 180 6.37 2.19 9.84
N ALA A 181 5.11 2.06 10.27
CA ALA A 181 4.29 3.23 10.64
C ALA A 181 4.68 3.81 12.00
N CYS A 182 5.38 3.02 12.82
CA CYS A 182 5.85 3.42 14.14
C CYS A 182 7.22 4.09 14.12
N ALA A 183 7.94 4.01 13.00
CA ALA A 183 9.23 4.64 12.89
C ALA A 183 9.09 6.17 12.89
N ASP A 184 9.67 6.85 13.88
CA ASP A 184 9.72 8.33 13.94
C ASP A 184 10.92 8.91 13.19
N ALA A 185 11.77 8.04 12.65
CA ALA A 185 13.03 8.35 11.98
C ALA A 185 14.08 9.01 12.89
N ASP A 186 13.92 8.91 14.22
CA ASP A 186 14.96 9.26 15.17
C ASP A 186 15.88 8.05 15.40
N PRO A 187 17.17 8.13 15.03
CA PRO A 187 18.11 7.02 15.22
C PRO A 187 18.47 6.77 16.70
N CYS A 188 18.09 7.69 17.60
CA CYS A 188 18.32 7.61 19.04
C CYS A 188 17.11 7.11 19.83
N THR A 189 16.06 6.68 19.16
CA THR A 189 14.95 5.96 19.76
C THR A 189 14.87 4.53 19.22
N VAL A 190 14.34 3.63 20.05
CA VAL A 190 13.82 2.34 19.59
C VAL A 190 12.32 2.44 19.56
N ASP A 191 11.79 2.30 18.35
CA ASP A 191 10.36 2.29 18.09
C ASP A 191 9.77 0.91 18.32
N ALA A 192 8.74 0.85 19.15
CA ALA A 192 8.00 -0.36 19.40
C ALA A 192 6.50 -0.08 19.46
N CYS A 193 5.73 -0.99 18.90
CA CYS A 193 4.30 -1.03 19.12
C CYS A 193 4.03 -1.66 20.49
N ASP A 194 3.30 -0.97 21.36
CA ASP A 194 2.81 -1.56 22.59
C ASP A 194 1.65 -2.54 22.34
N HIS A 195 1.26 -3.24 23.39
CA HIS A 195 0.21 -4.26 23.37
C HIS A 195 -1.21 -3.71 23.11
N ALA A 196 -1.38 -2.38 23.11
CA ALA A 196 -2.62 -1.70 22.75
C ALA A 196 -2.61 -1.20 21.29
N GLY A 197 -1.52 -1.39 20.55
CA GLY A 197 -1.33 -0.82 19.22
C GLY A 197 -0.92 0.65 19.24
N VAL A 198 -0.38 1.14 20.36
CA VAL A 198 0.15 2.49 20.49
C VAL A 198 1.65 2.46 20.19
N CYS A 199 2.13 3.45 19.44
CA CYS A 199 3.55 3.62 19.22
C CYS A 199 4.26 4.15 20.46
N THR A 200 5.38 3.50 20.78
CA THR A 200 6.28 3.90 21.86
C THR A 200 7.67 4.09 21.29
N HIS A 201 8.30 5.21 21.65
CA HIS A 201 9.64 5.59 21.23
C HIS A 201 10.50 5.63 22.50
N THR A 202 11.47 4.73 22.61
CA THR A 202 12.29 4.59 23.81
C THR A 202 13.73 5.00 23.54
N VAL A 203 14.23 5.99 24.30
CA VAL A 203 15.59 6.52 24.11
C VAL A 203 16.64 5.42 24.29
N VAL A 204 17.56 5.31 23.33
CA VAL A 204 18.70 4.38 23.39
C VAL A 204 19.74 4.85 24.40
N ALA A 205 20.65 3.95 24.80
CA ALA A 205 21.72 4.30 25.73
C ALA A 205 22.68 5.34 25.12
N ASP A 206 23.18 6.26 25.96
CA ASP A 206 24.21 7.21 25.56
C ASP A 206 25.45 6.49 24.99
N GLY A 207 25.98 7.01 23.89
CA GLY A 207 27.11 6.41 23.16
C GLY A 207 26.71 5.37 22.10
N THR A 208 25.42 5.10 21.90
CA THR A 208 24.94 4.28 20.78
C THR A 208 25.26 5.00 19.46
N PRO A 209 25.91 4.35 18.47
CA PRO A 209 26.16 4.96 17.16
C PRO A 209 24.85 5.34 16.47
N CYS A 210 24.84 6.52 15.85
CA CYS A 210 23.69 7.03 15.10
C CYS A 210 24.17 7.80 13.86
N ASP A 211 23.24 8.34 13.07
CA ASP A 211 23.55 9.22 11.93
C ASP A 211 22.59 10.40 11.99
N ASP A 212 23.11 11.62 12.14
CA ASP A 212 22.31 12.86 12.19
C ASP A 212 21.97 13.40 10.80
N GLY A 213 22.37 12.68 9.74
CA GLY A 213 22.15 13.04 8.34
C GLY A 213 22.96 14.26 7.90
N ASN A 214 23.92 14.71 8.70
CA ASN A 214 24.75 15.86 8.41
C ASN A 214 26.13 15.40 7.92
N ALA A 215 26.41 15.60 6.63
CA ALA A 215 27.69 15.23 6.03
C ALA A 215 28.90 16.03 6.59
N CYS A 216 28.64 17.05 7.42
CA CYS A 216 29.64 17.89 8.07
C CYS A 216 30.06 17.42 9.46
N THR A 217 29.52 16.31 9.94
CA THR A 217 29.83 15.73 11.23
C THR A 217 30.42 14.33 11.05
N THR A 218 31.22 13.90 12.02
CA THR A 218 31.68 12.52 12.15
C THR A 218 31.65 12.05 13.60
N GLY A 219 31.53 10.74 13.78
CA GLY A 219 31.61 10.11 15.09
C GLY A 219 30.33 10.32 15.89
N GLU A 220 29.21 10.36 15.20
CA GLU A 220 27.87 10.54 15.71
C GLU A 220 27.53 9.47 16.75
N ALA A 221 27.04 9.93 17.89
CA ALA A 221 26.51 9.08 18.92
C ALA A 221 25.31 9.73 19.60
N CYS A 222 24.39 8.89 20.06
CA CYS A 222 23.25 9.33 20.84
C CYS A 222 23.70 9.86 22.19
N PHE A 223 23.24 11.05 22.53
CA PHE A 223 23.42 11.65 23.84
C PHE A 223 22.17 12.45 24.20
N ALA A 224 21.51 12.07 25.30
CA ALA A 224 20.30 12.74 25.77
C ALA A 224 19.21 12.89 24.67
N ASP A 225 18.91 11.78 23.96
CA ASP A 225 17.88 11.70 22.92
C ASP A 225 18.17 12.55 21.66
N GLN A 226 19.44 12.81 21.39
CA GLN A 226 19.89 13.49 20.17
C GLN A 226 21.10 12.78 19.59
N CYS A 227 21.13 12.65 18.27
CA CYS A 227 22.31 12.21 17.56
C CYS A 227 23.28 13.38 17.42
N ILE A 228 24.45 13.29 18.07
CA ILE A 228 25.44 14.37 18.09
C ILE A 228 26.76 13.87 17.54
N GLY A 229 27.26 14.49 16.47
CA GLY A 229 28.58 14.27 15.90
C GLY A 229 29.56 15.43 16.15
N SER A 230 30.83 15.19 15.84
CA SER A 230 31.89 16.22 15.88
C SER A 230 32.09 16.84 14.49
N PRO A 231 32.23 18.17 14.37
CA PRO A 231 32.38 18.82 13.08
C PRO A 231 33.65 18.36 12.35
N VAL A 232 33.51 18.06 11.06
CA VAL A 232 34.60 17.77 10.14
C VAL A 232 35.27 19.07 9.69
N SER A 233 36.59 19.04 9.57
CA SER A 233 37.32 20.13 8.92
C SER A 233 37.26 19.97 7.40
N CYS A 234 36.69 20.98 6.73
CA CYS A 234 36.64 21.05 5.27
C CYS A 234 37.81 21.83 4.66
N ASP A 235 38.88 22.09 5.42
CA ASP A 235 40.05 22.79 4.90
C ASP A 235 40.79 21.90 3.88
N ASP A 236 40.85 22.32 2.61
CA ASP A 236 41.59 21.61 1.57
C ASP A 236 43.07 22.04 1.48
N GLY A 237 43.50 22.96 2.36
CA GLY A 237 44.84 23.50 2.41
C GLY A 237 45.18 24.45 1.26
N ASN A 238 44.21 24.79 0.41
CA ASN A 238 44.40 25.71 -0.69
C ASN A 238 43.96 27.12 -0.28
N VAL A 239 44.93 28.04 -0.16
CA VAL A 239 44.65 29.44 0.19
C VAL A 239 43.77 30.18 -0.83
N CYS A 240 43.55 29.56 -2.00
CA CYS A 240 42.76 30.08 -3.09
C CYS A 240 41.33 29.53 -3.14
N THR A 241 40.91 28.78 -2.14
CA THR A 241 39.54 28.31 -1.96
C THR A 241 38.95 28.89 -0.67
N THR A 242 37.64 29.10 -0.67
CA THR A 242 36.85 29.30 0.53
C THR A 242 36.14 27.99 0.81
N ASP A 243 36.53 27.40 1.94
CA ASP A 243 36.03 26.12 2.39
C ASP A 243 34.79 26.31 3.25
N THR A 244 33.73 25.62 2.86
CA THR A 244 32.45 25.61 3.56
C THR A 244 31.98 24.18 3.67
N CYS A 245 31.18 23.89 4.70
CA CYS A 245 30.55 22.59 4.80
C CYS A 245 29.04 22.74 4.60
N ASP A 246 28.52 22.04 3.59
CA ASP A 246 27.10 21.94 3.32
C ASP A 246 26.56 20.67 4.00
N PRO A 247 25.56 20.77 4.91
CA PRO A 247 25.07 19.59 5.64
C PRO A 247 24.55 18.46 4.75
N ALA A 248 24.07 18.75 3.53
CA ALA A 248 23.56 17.74 2.61
C ALA A 248 24.64 17.16 1.69
N SER A 249 25.63 17.97 1.30
CA SER A 249 26.60 17.64 0.24
C SER A 249 28.03 17.42 0.76
N GLY A 250 28.29 17.76 2.02
CA GLY A 250 29.61 17.71 2.65
C GLY A 250 30.48 18.92 2.34
N CYS A 251 31.79 18.74 2.33
CA CYS A 251 32.75 19.81 2.10
C CYS A 251 32.66 20.38 0.69
N LEU A 252 32.54 21.71 0.62
CA LEU A 252 32.53 22.50 -0.60
C LEU A 252 33.70 23.49 -0.58
N HIS A 253 34.50 23.44 -1.65
CA HIS A 253 35.66 24.30 -1.86
C HIS A 253 35.37 25.26 -3.01
N THR A 254 35.15 26.55 -2.69
CA THR A 254 34.80 27.57 -3.71
C THR A 254 36.01 28.43 -4.07
N PRO A 255 36.44 28.52 -5.35
CA PRO A 255 37.60 29.32 -5.73
C PRO A 255 37.45 30.82 -5.41
N VAL A 256 38.48 31.44 -4.84
CA VAL A 256 38.53 32.87 -4.52
C VAL A 256 39.08 33.66 -5.73
N PRO A 257 38.40 34.75 -6.16
CA PRO A 257 38.77 35.51 -7.36
C PRO A 257 40.19 36.09 -7.35
N GLU A 258 40.70 36.48 -6.17
CA GLU A 258 42.00 37.15 -6.02
C GLU A 258 43.21 36.22 -6.28
N CYS A 259 42.99 34.90 -6.25
CA CYS A 259 43.99 33.91 -6.60
C CYS A 259 44.06 33.58 -8.10
N SER A 260 43.16 34.12 -8.92
CA SER A 260 43.26 34.05 -10.38
C SER A 260 44.28 35.08 -10.88
N SER A 261 45.55 34.87 -10.53
CA SER A 261 46.64 35.66 -11.09
C SER A 261 46.70 35.41 -12.60
N THR A 262 46.27 36.43 -13.35
CA THR A 262 46.45 36.52 -14.79
C THR A 262 47.95 36.59 -15.06
N THR A 263 48.59 35.43 -15.29
CA THR A 263 49.89 35.40 -15.95
C THR A 263 49.65 35.67 -17.42
N THR A 264 49.67 36.95 -17.78
CA THR A 264 49.76 37.42 -19.18
C THR A 264 51.09 36.91 -19.76
N SER A 265 51.08 35.69 -20.31
CA SER A 265 52.13 35.23 -21.22
C SER A 265 51.81 35.78 -22.60
N THR A 266 52.53 36.85 -22.95
CA THR A 266 52.54 37.46 -24.27
C THR A 266 52.88 36.42 -25.35
N THR A 267 51.94 36.19 -26.27
CA THR A 267 52.17 35.49 -27.53
C THR A 267 53.23 36.21 -28.35
N THR A 268 54.40 35.59 -28.52
CA THR A 268 55.32 35.93 -29.62
C THR A 268 55.61 34.66 -30.40
N SER A 269 55.04 34.59 -31.60
CA SER A 269 55.26 33.55 -32.59
C SER A 269 56.74 33.51 -33.03
N SER A 270 57.33 32.32 -33.09
CA SER A 270 58.47 32.00 -33.95
C SER A 270 58.55 30.50 -34.22
N SER A 271 58.87 30.18 -35.47
CA SER A 271 58.63 28.93 -36.20
C SER A 271 59.63 27.78 -35.97
N THR A 272 59.25 26.60 -36.52
CA THR A 272 60.10 25.46 -37.01
C THR A 272 60.66 24.53 -35.91
N THR A 273 60.68 23.19 -35.97
CA THR A 273 60.57 22.18 -37.05
C THR A 273 60.18 20.81 -36.45
N VAL A 274 59.59 19.96 -37.29
CA VAL A 274 59.26 18.52 -37.20
C VAL A 274 60.23 17.63 -36.39
N THR A 275 59.69 16.68 -35.63
CA THR A 275 60.20 15.28 -35.56
C THR A 275 59.10 14.30 -35.12
N THR A 276 59.12 13.14 -35.76
CA THR A 276 58.16 12.03 -35.80
C THR A 276 58.40 10.95 -34.74
N SER A 277 57.37 10.08 -34.57
CA SER A 277 57.42 8.69 -34.05
C SER A 277 57.52 8.54 -32.51
N THR A 278 56.90 7.58 -31.81
CA THR A 278 56.31 6.26 -32.16
C THR A 278 55.34 5.80 -31.05
N LEU A 279 54.28 5.12 -31.50
CA LEU A 279 53.57 3.93 -30.97
C LEU A 279 54.04 3.24 -29.66
N SER A 280 53.07 2.88 -28.78
CA SER A 280 52.79 1.53 -28.21
C SER A 280 51.94 1.63 -26.92
N THR A 281 50.63 1.32 -26.91
CA THR A 281 49.93 0.00 -26.75
C THR A 281 49.98 -0.63 -25.36
N MET A 282 48.81 -0.94 -24.79
CA MET A 282 48.31 -2.24 -24.26
C MET A 282 46.81 -2.03 -23.88
N THR A 283 45.81 -2.45 -24.69
CA THR A 283 45.01 -3.72 -24.60
C THR A 283 44.31 -3.96 -23.24
N THR A 284 43.03 -4.32 -23.10
CA THR A 284 42.32 -5.44 -23.76
C THR A 284 40.78 -5.43 -23.45
N SER A 285 39.98 -5.72 -24.48
CA SER A 285 38.66 -6.44 -24.57
C SER A 285 37.44 -6.03 -23.71
N THR A 286 36.19 -6.06 -24.19
CA THR A 286 35.49 -7.28 -24.67
C THR A 286 34.09 -6.98 -25.30
N ILE A 287 33.88 -7.53 -26.51
CA ILE A 287 32.68 -8.09 -27.19
C ILE A 287 31.46 -7.21 -27.53
N VAL A 288 31.31 -6.99 -28.84
CA VAL A 288 30.05 -6.74 -29.57
C VAL A 288 29.42 -8.09 -29.92
N GLY A 289 28.17 -8.30 -29.50
CA GLY A 289 27.32 -9.42 -29.93
C GLY A 289 26.19 -8.91 -30.80
N VAL A 290 26.26 -9.22 -32.10
CA VAL A 290 25.16 -9.05 -33.07
C VAL A 290 24.15 -10.18 -32.83
N VAL A 291 22.88 -9.84 -32.62
CA VAL A 291 21.76 -10.80 -32.65
C VAL A 291 20.90 -10.50 -33.87
N THR A 292 21.00 -11.37 -34.86
CA THR A 292 20.04 -11.55 -35.95
C THR A 292 18.72 -12.10 -35.41
N THR A 293 17.61 -11.41 -35.65
CA THR A 293 16.26 -11.93 -35.42
C THR A 293 15.62 -12.35 -36.74
N THR A 294 15.47 -13.66 -36.94
CA THR A 294 14.57 -14.24 -37.94
C THR A 294 13.19 -14.41 -37.30
N SER A 295 12.18 -13.79 -37.89
CA SER A 295 10.78 -13.92 -37.49
C SER A 295 10.09 -15.09 -38.21
N THR A 296 9.58 -16.04 -37.42
CA THR A 296 8.55 -16.98 -37.87
C THR A 296 7.38 -16.91 -36.90
N THR A 297 6.20 -16.70 -37.46
CA THR A 297 4.90 -16.55 -36.81
C THR A 297 4.39 -17.85 -36.20
N ALA A 298 4.00 -17.82 -34.91
CA ALA A 298 2.97 -18.71 -34.34
C ALA A 298 2.43 -18.11 -33.04
N GLU A 299 1.09 -18.04 -32.92
CA GLU A 299 0.33 -17.58 -31.76
C GLU A 299 0.54 -18.50 -30.56
N THR A 300 0.93 -17.97 -29.41
CA THR A 300 0.79 -18.60 -28.08
C THR A 300 0.84 -17.49 -27.02
N SER A 301 -0.10 -17.52 -26.06
CA SER A 301 -0.19 -16.61 -24.92
C SER A 301 1.16 -16.51 -24.18
N SER A 302 1.75 -15.31 -24.19
CA SER A 302 3.09 -15.09 -23.63
C SER A 302 2.96 -14.49 -22.23
N SER A 303 3.24 -15.28 -21.20
CA SER A 303 3.62 -14.76 -19.88
C SER A 303 5.11 -14.43 -19.90
N THR A 304 5.47 -13.18 -19.65
CA THR A 304 6.86 -12.75 -19.53
C THR A 304 7.35 -13.01 -18.11
N THR A 305 8.33 -13.91 -17.96
CA THR A 305 9.04 -14.12 -16.69
C THR A 305 10.39 -13.41 -16.76
N THR A 306 10.53 -12.29 -16.04
CA THR A 306 11.82 -11.59 -15.91
C THR A 306 12.54 -12.12 -14.67
N THR A 307 13.60 -12.91 -14.86
CA THR A 307 14.51 -13.27 -13.76
C THR A 307 15.65 -12.26 -13.70
N LEU A 308 15.64 -11.36 -12.69
CA LEU A 308 16.84 -10.61 -12.32
C LEU A 308 17.75 -11.51 -11.44
N PRO A 309 19.05 -11.66 -11.74
CA PRO A 309 19.97 -12.33 -10.84
C PRO A 309 20.36 -11.35 -9.72
N GLY A 310 19.83 -11.55 -8.50
CA GLY A 310 20.35 -10.91 -7.28
C GLY A 310 19.39 -10.07 -6.43
N GLY A 311 18.09 -10.03 -6.71
CA GLY A 311 17.11 -9.35 -5.85
C GLY A 311 16.71 -10.18 -4.61
N PRO A 312 16.29 -9.56 -3.49
CA PRO A 312 15.83 -10.29 -2.31
C PRO A 312 14.64 -11.18 -2.67
N ALA A 313 14.61 -12.40 -2.13
CA ALA A 313 13.50 -13.32 -2.34
C ALA A 313 12.19 -12.66 -1.89
N CYS A 314 11.17 -12.64 -2.75
CA CYS A 314 9.87 -12.10 -2.41
C CYS A 314 9.23 -12.89 -1.27
N VAL A 315 8.48 -12.21 -0.41
CA VAL A 315 7.82 -12.85 0.74
C VAL A 315 6.59 -13.61 0.24
N LEU A 316 6.56 -14.92 0.48
CA LEU A 316 5.45 -15.78 0.08
C LEU A 316 4.13 -15.28 0.68
N GLY A 317 3.16 -14.97 -0.17
CA GLY A 317 1.84 -14.49 0.24
C GLY A 317 1.69 -12.97 0.33
N THR A 318 2.70 -12.18 -0.05
CA THR A 318 2.59 -10.72 -0.21
C THR A 318 3.03 -10.26 -1.60
N SER A 319 2.64 -9.04 -2.00
CA SER A 319 3.19 -8.35 -3.18
C SER A 319 4.47 -7.56 -2.87
N SER A 320 4.88 -7.48 -1.59
CA SER A 320 6.05 -6.69 -1.17
C SER A 320 7.34 -7.29 -1.74
N GLY A 321 7.97 -6.57 -2.66
CA GLY A 321 9.18 -7.00 -3.38
C GLY A 321 8.91 -7.63 -4.75
N CYS A 322 7.65 -7.72 -5.18
CA CYS A 322 7.26 -8.15 -6.53
C CYS A 322 6.57 -7.09 -7.36
N GLU A 323 6.49 -5.85 -6.88
CA GLU A 323 5.90 -4.75 -7.65
C GLU A 323 6.79 -4.42 -8.86
N ASP A 324 6.28 -4.59 -10.08
CA ASP A 324 6.97 -4.15 -11.30
C ASP A 324 6.66 -2.69 -11.67
N GLY A 325 5.79 -2.05 -10.90
CA GLY A 325 5.34 -0.69 -11.11
C GLY A 325 4.32 -0.56 -12.23
N ASP A 326 3.82 -1.67 -12.78
CA ASP A 326 2.64 -1.70 -13.64
C ASP A 326 1.38 -1.84 -12.78
N PRO A 327 0.58 -0.77 -12.62
CA PRO A 327 -0.67 -0.85 -11.86
C PRO A 327 -1.70 -1.81 -12.48
N CYS A 328 -1.46 -2.30 -13.70
CA CYS A 328 -2.37 -3.15 -14.47
C CYS A 328 -2.08 -4.63 -14.36
N THR A 329 -1.05 -5.01 -13.61
CA THR A 329 -0.79 -6.39 -13.21
C THR A 329 -1.16 -6.60 -11.74
N VAL A 330 -1.56 -7.82 -11.44
CA VAL A 330 -1.69 -8.35 -10.09
C VAL A 330 -0.39 -9.09 -9.83
N ASP A 331 0.45 -8.47 -9.02
CA ASP A 331 1.78 -8.97 -8.71
C ASP A 331 1.71 -9.91 -7.51
N THR A 332 1.92 -11.20 -7.79
CA THR A 332 1.84 -12.28 -6.81
C THR A 332 3.17 -12.97 -6.64
N CYS A 333 3.67 -13.01 -5.41
CA CYS A 333 4.82 -13.84 -5.07
C CYS A 333 4.39 -15.31 -4.88
N THR A 334 4.74 -16.17 -5.83
CA THR A 334 4.49 -17.62 -5.73
C THR A 334 5.80 -18.38 -5.78
N ALA A 335 6.06 -19.22 -4.77
CA ALA A 335 7.27 -20.04 -4.65
C ALA A 335 8.61 -19.23 -4.72
N GLY A 336 8.62 -18.01 -4.18
CA GLY A 336 9.79 -17.12 -4.20
C GLY A 336 10.07 -16.50 -5.58
N ARG A 337 9.08 -16.52 -6.49
CA ARG A 337 9.12 -15.87 -7.81
C ARG A 337 7.97 -14.90 -7.95
N CYS A 338 8.23 -13.77 -8.59
CA CYS A 338 7.21 -12.79 -8.94
C CYS A 338 6.45 -13.25 -10.19
N LEU A 339 5.13 -13.29 -10.08
CA LEU A 339 4.21 -13.53 -11.16
C LEU A 339 3.36 -12.27 -11.33
N HIS A 340 3.41 -11.68 -12.52
CA HIS A 340 2.67 -10.47 -12.86
C HIS A 340 1.52 -10.89 -13.78
N GLU A 341 0.31 -11.00 -13.24
CA GLU A 341 -0.87 -11.39 -14.03
C GLU A 341 -1.69 -10.16 -14.43
N PRO A 342 -2.03 -9.95 -15.71
CA PRO A 342 -2.82 -8.79 -16.09
C PRO A 342 -4.19 -8.82 -15.39
N THR A 343 -4.58 -7.68 -14.84
CA THR A 343 -5.92 -7.47 -14.29
C THR A 343 -6.97 -7.81 -15.36
N THR A 344 -8.10 -8.40 -14.94
CA THR A 344 -9.16 -8.82 -15.86
C THR A 344 -10.46 -8.07 -15.59
N GLY A 345 -11.42 -8.13 -16.53
CA GLY A 345 -12.73 -7.53 -16.34
C GLY A 345 -12.68 -5.99 -16.31
N PHE A 346 -13.58 -5.38 -15.54
CA PHE A 346 -13.68 -3.92 -15.44
C PHE A 346 -12.44 -3.26 -14.81
N ALA A 347 -11.71 -3.99 -13.95
CA ALA A 347 -10.47 -3.51 -13.33
C ALA A 347 -9.37 -3.29 -14.39
N ALA A 348 -9.30 -4.13 -15.41
CA ALA A 348 -8.35 -3.99 -16.52
C ALA A 348 -8.54 -2.68 -17.31
N VAL A 349 -9.79 -2.32 -17.63
CA VAL A 349 -10.08 -1.05 -18.32
C VAL A 349 -9.85 0.14 -17.40
N ALA A 350 -10.22 0.02 -16.13
CA ALA A 350 -10.05 1.08 -15.14
C ALA A 350 -8.56 1.37 -14.88
N CYS A 351 -7.71 0.34 -14.92
CA CYS A 351 -6.28 0.51 -14.73
C CYS A 351 -5.62 1.32 -15.85
N LEU A 352 -6.00 1.07 -17.10
CA LEU A 352 -5.54 1.87 -18.25
C LEU A 352 -6.05 3.33 -18.22
N LEU A 353 -6.91 3.68 -17.25
CA LEU A 353 -7.52 5.00 -17.07
C LEU A 353 -7.33 5.50 -15.62
N PRO A 354 -6.09 5.79 -15.20
CA PRO A 354 -5.79 6.22 -13.83
C PRO A 354 -6.55 7.47 -13.38
N GLU A 355 -6.81 7.55 -12.07
CA GLU A 355 -7.52 8.65 -11.36
C GLU A 355 -6.80 9.99 -11.51
N THR A 356 -5.47 9.96 -11.55
CA THR A 356 -4.58 11.13 -11.64
C THR A 356 -4.64 11.83 -13.00
N GLY A 357 -5.25 11.22 -14.01
CA GLY A 357 -5.40 11.79 -15.35
C GLY A 357 -4.41 11.21 -16.37
N LEU A 358 -4.14 11.96 -17.45
CA LEU A 358 -3.20 11.54 -18.50
C LEU A 358 -1.77 11.99 -18.15
N GLU A 359 -1.20 11.44 -17.09
CA GLU A 359 0.22 11.63 -16.76
C GLU A 359 1.06 10.54 -17.42
N ILE A 360 1.21 10.63 -18.74
CA ILE A 360 2.06 9.71 -19.51
C ILE A 360 3.41 10.39 -19.71
N ALA A 361 4.51 9.74 -19.33
CA ALA A 361 5.86 10.32 -19.34
C ALA A 361 6.26 11.06 -20.64
N PRO A 362 5.95 10.58 -21.86
CA PRO A 362 6.26 11.30 -23.11
C PRO A 362 5.42 12.56 -23.32
N CYS A 363 4.33 12.73 -22.58
CA CYS A 363 3.44 13.88 -22.62
C CYS A 363 3.69 14.87 -21.47
N ALA A 364 4.71 14.64 -20.64
CA ALA A 364 5.03 15.51 -19.51
C ALA A 364 5.35 16.93 -19.99
N GLY A 365 4.62 17.93 -19.47
CA GLY A 365 4.75 19.33 -19.87
C GLY A 365 4.02 19.73 -21.15
N GLU A 366 3.38 18.80 -21.86
CA GLU A 366 2.58 19.10 -23.05
C GLU A 366 1.11 19.43 -22.70
N ARG A 367 0.52 20.39 -23.41
CA ARG A 367 -0.91 20.72 -23.23
C ARG A 367 -1.80 19.82 -24.06
N ILE A 368 -2.29 18.75 -23.44
CA ILE A 368 -3.24 17.82 -24.07
C ILE A 368 -4.55 18.57 -24.44
N PRO A 369 -5.06 18.41 -25.68
CA PRO A 369 -6.29 19.08 -26.11
C PRO A 369 -7.47 18.76 -25.19
N ARG A 370 -8.25 19.79 -24.81
CA ARG A 370 -9.43 19.66 -23.94
C ARG A 370 -10.46 18.64 -24.44
N SER A 371 -10.55 18.46 -25.76
CA SER A 371 -11.45 17.45 -26.34
C SER A 371 -11.04 16.00 -26.08
N VAL A 372 -9.75 15.76 -25.82
CA VAL A 372 -9.20 14.45 -25.43
C VAL A 372 -9.42 14.25 -23.94
N THR A 373 -9.05 15.23 -23.10
CA THR A 373 -9.18 15.12 -21.63
C THR A 373 -10.64 14.96 -21.19
N LEU A 374 -11.59 15.66 -21.83
CA LEU A 374 -13.02 15.49 -21.54
C LEU A 374 -13.53 14.09 -21.90
N ARG A 375 -13.09 13.53 -23.04
CA ARG A 375 -13.51 12.19 -23.47
C ARG A 375 -12.88 11.11 -22.60
N TYR A 376 -11.63 11.29 -22.19
CA TYR A 376 -10.98 10.44 -21.21
C TYR A 376 -11.77 10.40 -19.90
N ALA A 377 -12.07 11.57 -19.32
CA ALA A 377 -12.84 11.66 -18.08
C ALA A 377 -14.24 11.03 -18.22
N GLN A 378 -14.91 11.24 -19.35
CA GLN A 378 -16.20 10.62 -19.66
C GLN A 378 -16.10 9.10 -19.78
N GLY A 379 -15.09 8.59 -20.49
CA GLY A 379 -14.84 7.15 -20.63
C GLY A 379 -14.60 6.49 -19.28
N ARG A 380 -13.73 7.09 -18.46
CA ARG A 380 -13.41 6.64 -17.10
C ARG A 380 -14.65 6.63 -16.19
N SER A 381 -15.46 7.68 -16.21
CA SER A 381 -16.72 7.73 -15.45
C SER A 381 -17.71 6.61 -15.86
N LEU A 382 -17.79 6.29 -17.15
CA LEU A 382 -18.63 5.20 -17.64
C LEU A 382 -18.13 3.83 -17.18
N VAL A 383 -16.82 3.60 -17.16
CA VAL A 383 -16.20 2.37 -16.65
C VAL A 383 -16.45 2.22 -15.14
N GLY A 384 -16.26 3.29 -14.35
CA GLY A 384 -16.54 3.27 -12.91
C GLY A 384 -18.00 2.97 -12.59
N ARG A 385 -18.94 3.58 -13.33
CA ARG A 385 -20.38 3.28 -13.19
C ARG A 385 -20.74 1.87 -13.63
N ALA A 386 -20.03 1.31 -14.60
CA ALA A 386 -20.23 -0.07 -15.02
C ALA A 386 -19.75 -1.05 -13.94
N ALA A 387 -18.59 -0.79 -13.33
CA ALA A 387 -18.04 -1.58 -12.24
C ALA A 387 -18.95 -1.59 -10.99
N GLN A 388 -19.63 -0.48 -10.74
CA GLN A 388 -20.61 -0.34 -9.64
C GLN A 388 -22.02 -0.85 -10.00
N SER A 389 -22.25 -1.25 -11.26
CA SER A 389 -23.56 -1.73 -11.68
C SER A 389 -23.79 -3.15 -11.17
N GLY A 390 -24.72 -3.32 -10.23
CA GLY A 390 -25.15 -4.66 -9.78
C GLY A 390 -25.91 -5.48 -10.84
N ARG A 391 -26.02 -4.99 -12.08
CA ARG A 391 -26.71 -5.64 -13.20
C ARG A 391 -25.76 -5.83 -14.37
N ILE A 392 -25.54 -7.09 -14.75
CA ILE A 392 -24.55 -7.49 -15.79
C ILE A 392 -24.83 -6.79 -17.13
N GLU A 393 -26.08 -6.79 -17.61
CA GLU A 393 -26.45 -6.15 -18.88
C GLU A 393 -26.22 -4.63 -18.86
N GLN A 394 -26.53 -3.97 -17.75
CA GLN A 394 -26.36 -2.54 -17.59
C GLN A 394 -24.87 -2.17 -17.55
N GLY A 395 -24.05 -2.96 -16.85
CA GLY A 395 -22.59 -2.84 -16.87
C GLY A 395 -22.02 -2.96 -18.28
N ARG A 396 -22.44 -3.97 -19.05
CA ARG A 396 -22.00 -4.16 -20.44
C ARG A 396 -22.39 -3.01 -21.37
N GLN A 397 -23.60 -2.48 -21.24
CA GLN A 397 -24.02 -1.30 -22.00
C GLN A 397 -23.18 -0.06 -21.67
N LEU A 398 -22.82 0.13 -20.39
CA LEU A 398 -22.00 1.26 -19.94
C LEU A 398 -20.56 1.15 -20.46
N VAL A 399 -19.96 -0.04 -20.43
CA VAL A 399 -18.62 -0.25 -20.98
C VAL A 399 -18.60 -0.19 -22.51
N GLY A 400 -19.64 -0.66 -23.19
CA GLY A 400 -19.79 -0.46 -24.63
C GLY A 400 -19.89 1.03 -25.03
N LYS A 401 -20.47 1.87 -24.17
CA LYS A 401 -20.45 3.34 -24.33
C LYS A 401 -19.06 3.90 -24.06
N ALA A 402 -18.36 3.42 -23.02
CA ALA A 402 -17.00 3.83 -22.71
C ALA A 402 -16.03 3.53 -23.88
N ALA A 403 -16.10 2.33 -24.46
CA ALA A 403 -15.28 1.91 -25.60
C ALA A 403 -15.37 2.90 -26.78
N LYS A 404 -16.60 3.30 -27.16
CA LYS A 404 -16.83 4.28 -28.24
C LYS A 404 -16.26 5.67 -27.92
N VAL A 405 -16.37 6.09 -26.66
CA VAL A 405 -15.85 7.39 -26.20
C VAL A 405 -14.32 7.41 -26.24
N LEU A 406 -13.68 6.34 -25.75
CA LEU A 406 -12.22 6.17 -25.71
C LEU A 406 -11.62 6.01 -27.12
N GLN A 407 -12.25 5.23 -27.99
CA GLN A 407 -11.85 5.13 -29.40
C GLN A 407 -11.95 6.50 -30.09
N GLY A 408 -12.98 7.28 -29.75
CA GLY A 408 -13.12 8.65 -30.22
C GLY A 408 -12.10 9.62 -29.63
N ALA A 409 -11.49 9.32 -28.47
CA ALA A 409 -10.40 10.09 -27.89
C ALA A 409 -9.08 9.74 -28.57
N ALA A 410 -8.78 8.44 -28.79
CA ALA A 410 -7.60 7.95 -29.49
C ALA A 410 -7.46 8.60 -30.88
N ARG A 411 -8.53 8.59 -31.68
CA ARG A 411 -8.54 9.24 -33.01
C ARG A 411 -8.21 10.73 -32.95
N ARG A 412 -8.67 11.43 -31.91
CA ARG A 412 -8.40 12.86 -31.72
C ARG A 412 -6.95 13.13 -31.32
N VAL A 413 -6.31 12.20 -30.60
CA VAL A 413 -4.88 12.27 -30.28
C VAL A 413 -4.06 12.09 -31.55
N THR A 414 -4.39 11.12 -32.39
CA THR A 414 -3.74 10.95 -33.71
C THR A 414 -3.88 12.21 -34.56
N THR A 415 -5.09 12.79 -34.64
CA THR A 415 -5.31 14.06 -35.34
C THR A 415 -4.50 15.21 -34.72
N ALA A 416 -4.42 15.29 -33.39
CA ALA A 416 -3.62 16.31 -32.71
C ALA A 416 -2.12 16.19 -33.00
N GLY A 417 -1.58 14.96 -33.07
CA GLY A 417 -0.21 14.70 -33.51
C GLY A 417 0.04 15.17 -34.94
N THR A 418 -0.85 14.81 -35.89
CA THR A 418 -0.71 15.24 -37.30
C THR A 418 -0.78 16.75 -37.50
N HIS A 419 -1.45 17.48 -36.61
CA HIS A 419 -1.54 18.94 -36.64
C HIS A 419 -0.46 19.64 -35.79
N GLY A 420 0.51 18.89 -35.26
CA GLY A 420 1.60 19.45 -34.45
C GLY A 420 1.15 20.04 -33.11
N ARG A 421 0.00 19.61 -32.58
CA ARG A 421 -0.51 20.04 -31.26
C ARG A 421 0.00 19.17 -30.11
N LEU A 422 0.55 18.01 -30.45
CA LEU A 422 1.25 17.08 -29.55
C LEU A 422 2.54 16.68 -30.26
N SER A 423 3.59 16.38 -29.49
CA SER A 423 4.78 15.75 -30.06
C SER A 423 4.43 14.38 -30.65
N PRO A 424 5.19 13.89 -31.66
CA PRO A 424 4.99 12.55 -32.20
C PRO A 424 5.05 11.46 -31.12
N ALA A 425 6.02 11.57 -30.19
CA ALA A 425 6.18 10.63 -29.08
C ALA A 425 4.97 10.62 -28.13
N CYS A 426 4.45 11.80 -27.76
CA CYS A 426 3.24 11.90 -26.95
C CYS A 426 2.01 11.37 -27.70
N ALA A 427 1.82 11.76 -28.97
CA ALA A 427 0.66 11.35 -29.77
C ALA A 427 0.61 9.84 -30.01
N ASP A 428 1.76 9.20 -30.24
CA ASP A 428 1.85 7.76 -30.47
C ASP A 428 1.53 6.98 -29.19
N VAL A 429 2.18 7.30 -28.07
CA VAL A 429 1.98 6.57 -26.81
C VAL A 429 0.57 6.82 -26.26
N LEU A 430 0.12 8.07 -26.19
CA LEU A 430 -1.22 8.37 -25.69
C LEU A 430 -2.31 7.81 -26.61
N GLY A 431 -2.08 7.84 -27.93
CA GLY A 431 -2.99 7.27 -28.91
C GLY A 431 -3.14 5.75 -28.73
N ALA A 432 -2.02 5.06 -28.55
CA ALA A 432 -1.97 3.62 -28.30
C ALA A 432 -2.69 3.24 -27.00
N THR A 433 -2.40 3.91 -25.88
CA THR A 433 -3.04 3.63 -24.58
C THR A 433 -4.56 3.80 -24.63
N LEU A 434 -5.05 4.86 -25.25
CA LEU A 434 -6.50 5.10 -25.38
C LEU A 434 -7.17 4.09 -26.32
N GLN A 435 -6.47 3.65 -27.36
CA GLN A 435 -6.96 2.66 -28.30
C GLN A 435 -7.03 1.27 -27.65
N GLU A 436 -6.02 0.90 -26.89
CA GLU A 436 -5.97 -0.34 -26.11
C GLU A 436 -7.10 -0.38 -25.06
N ALA A 437 -7.29 0.70 -24.30
CA ALA A 437 -8.40 0.81 -23.35
C ALA A 437 -9.77 0.69 -24.04
N ALA A 438 -9.91 1.23 -25.24
CA ALA A 438 -11.13 1.12 -26.03
C ALA A 438 -11.38 -0.32 -26.52
N ASP A 439 -10.34 -1.01 -26.98
CA ASP A 439 -10.42 -2.37 -27.48
C ASP A 439 -10.73 -3.35 -26.35
N LEU A 440 -10.11 -3.18 -25.18
CA LEU A 440 -10.39 -3.99 -23.99
C LEU A 440 -11.83 -3.77 -23.50
N ALA A 441 -12.29 -2.52 -23.45
CA ALA A 441 -13.69 -2.19 -23.14
C ALA A 441 -14.67 -2.81 -24.15
N SER A 442 -14.32 -2.84 -25.44
CA SER A 442 -15.16 -3.45 -26.47
C SER A 442 -15.32 -4.97 -26.30
N ARG A 443 -14.23 -5.66 -25.93
CA ARG A 443 -14.23 -7.11 -25.65
C ARG A 443 -15.10 -7.43 -24.44
N LEU A 444 -15.02 -6.63 -23.38
CA LEU A 444 -15.86 -6.80 -22.18
C LEU A 444 -17.35 -6.56 -22.46
N ALA A 445 -17.69 -5.62 -23.33
CA ALA A 445 -19.07 -5.42 -23.74
C ALA A 445 -19.61 -6.64 -24.51
N ALA A 446 -18.76 -7.33 -25.28
CA ALA A 446 -19.10 -8.48 -26.11
C ALA A 446 -19.07 -9.84 -25.37
N ALA A 447 -18.35 -9.94 -24.25
CA ALA A 447 -18.17 -11.19 -23.49
C ALA A 447 -19.49 -11.72 -22.90
N PRO A 448 -19.90 -12.98 -23.16
CA PRO A 448 -21.25 -13.51 -22.96
C PRO A 448 -21.82 -13.38 -21.54
#